data_AF-X6P745-F1
#
_entry.id   AF-X6P745-F1
#
_cell.length_a   1.000
_cell.length_b   1.000
_cell.length_c   1.000
_cell.angle_alpha   90.00
_cell.angle_beta   90.00
_cell.angle_gamma   90.00
#
_symmetry.space_group_name_H-M   'P 1'
#
loop_
_entity.id
_entity.type
_entity.pdbx_description
1 polymer ?
#
loop_
_entity_poly.entity_id
_entity_poly.type
_entity_poly.pdbx_seq_one_letter_code
_entity_poly.pdbx_strand_id
1 'polypeptide(L)'
;MDVTWEDNARSKNSEFGYAKKKKKKNDMTLQVNKNLMPVIREPNYSDKTWDMSMDKIVIVVGNEKKDQILKSIPLKEYLESFDQYMSKPPAIIKLNLLCEDSDNDDMDTHVIMSSQACFLPVETSAETKFNVALYNYQSWSGNPAVLVILSTSKGSSAQIIEGLYIYIFIYYH
;
A
#
# COMPACT_ATOMS: atom_id res chain seq x y z
N MET A 1 -18.88 4.44 -18.50
CA MET A 1 -18.32 5.07 -17.28
C MET A 1 -17.11 4.24 -16.91
N ASP A 2 -15.93 4.82 -17.05
CA ASP A 2 -14.69 4.17 -16.64
C ASP A 2 -14.47 4.44 -15.15
N VAL A 3 -14.41 3.38 -14.36
CA VAL A 3 -14.19 3.43 -12.90
C VAL A 3 -12.69 3.25 -12.65
N THR A 4 -12.06 4.06 -11.79
CA THR A 4 -10.60 4.07 -11.56
C THR A 4 -10.10 2.98 -10.62
N TRP A 5 -10.72 1.80 -10.65
CA TRP A 5 -10.36 0.71 -9.72
C TRP A 5 -9.18 -0.13 -10.20
N GLU A 6 -8.24 -0.43 -9.31
CA GLU A 6 -7.21 -1.45 -9.51
C GLU A 6 -7.82 -2.85 -9.36
N ASP A 7 -7.53 -3.76 -10.30
CA ASP A 7 -7.92 -5.18 -10.28
C ASP A 7 -6.68 -6.07 -10.02
N ASN A 8 -6.22 -6.12 -8.77
CA ASN A 8 -5.06 -6.93 -8.38
C ASN A 8 -5.48 -8.37 -8.02
N ALA A 9 -6.09 -9.11 -8.97
CA ALA A 9 -6.38 -10.53 -8.80
C ALA A 9 -5.09 -11.37 -8.85
N ARG A 10 -4.88 -12.22 -7.84
CA ARG A 10 -3.62 -12.92 -7.53
C ARG A 10 -3.21 -14.03 -8.52
N SER A 11 -3.79 -14.13 -9.71
CA SER A 11 -3.43 -15.17 -10.70
C SER A 11 -3.49 -14.70 -12.15
N LYS A 12 -2.34 -14.75 -12.85
CA LYS A 12 -2.30 -14.74 -14.32
C LYS A 12 -2.91 -16.07 -14.81
N ASN A 13 -4.01 -15.99 -15.57
CA ASN A 13 -4.71 -17.13 -16.21
C ASN A 13 -5.35 -18.22 -15.30
N SER A 14 -5.76 -17.94 -14.07
CA SER A 14 -6.54 -18.93 -13.28
C SER A 14 -8.00 -18.50 -13.08
N GLU A 15 -8.93 -19.39 -13.43
CA GLU A 15 -10.36 -19.30 -13.08
C GLU A 15 -10.71 -20.09 -11.80
N PHE A 16 -9.76 -20.80 -11.20
CA PHE A 16 -9.97 -21.66 -10.04
C PHE A 16 -8.75 -21.70 -9.12
N GLY A 17 -8.68 -20.71 -8.23
CA GLY A 17 -8.04 -20.76 -6.91
C GLY A 17 -8.98 -20.03 -5.95
N TYR A 18 -8.95 -20.32 -4.64
CA TYR A 18 -9.95 -19.92 -3.61
C TYR A 18 -10.13 -18.40 -3.37
N ALA A 19 -10.49 -17.65 -4.42
CA ALA A 19 -10.94 -16.27 -4.44
C ALA A 19 -12.15 -16.08 -5.38
N LYS A 20 -12.98 -17.12 -5.55
CA LYS A 20 -14.24 -17.05 -6.30
C LYS A 20 -15.28 -16.18 -5.58
N LYS A 21 -15.09 -14.86 -5.60
CA LYS A 21 -16.13 -13.78 -5.65
C LYS A 21 -15.62 -12.37 -5.34
N LYS A 22 -14.34 -12.16 -4.99
CA LYS A 22 -13.91 -10.84 -4.52
C LYS A 22 -12.62 -10.37 -5.18
N LYS A 23 -12.77 -9.78 -6.38
CA LYS A 23 -11.74 -8.92 -6.99
C LYS A 23 -11.52 -7.70 -6.12
N LYS A 24 -10.34 -7.53 -5.49
CA LYS A 24 -10.07 -6.36 -4.63
C LYS A 24 -10.06 -5.10 -5.47
N LYS A 25 -11.17 -4.34 -5.41
CA LYS A 25 -11.29 -3.05 -6.08
C LYS A 25 -10.80 -1.96 -5.14
N ASN A 26 -9.73 -1.28 -5.52
CA ASN A 26 -9.19 -0.11 -4.83
C ASN A 26 -9.20 1.08 -5.78
N ASP A 27 -9.67 2.23 -5.34
CA ASP A 27 -9.43 3.51 -6.02
C ASP A 27 -8.36 4.26 -5.24
N MET A 28 -7.29 4.68 -5.91
CA MET A 28 -6.19 5.42 -5.29
C MET A 28 -5.94 6.69 -6.07
N THR A 29 -5.86 7.82 -5.38
CA THR A 29 -5.45 9.09 -5.97
C THR A 29 -4.73 9.96 -4.95
N LEU A 30 -4.18 11.08 -5.40
CA LEU A 30 -3.67 12.12 -4.50
C LEU A 30 -4.79 13.10 -4.17
N GLN A 31 -4.74 13.67 -2.98
CA GLN A 31 -5.59 14.79 -2.59
C GLN A 31 -4.73 16.01 -2.28
N VAL A 32 -5.07 17.14 -2.90
CA VAL A 32 -4.48 18.47 -2.62
C VAL A 32 -5.61 19.42 -2.24
N ASN A 33 -5.48 20.14 -1.12
CA ASN A 33 -6.47 21.13 -0.68
C ASN A 33 -7.92 20.61 -0.69
N LYS A 34 -8.13 19.34 -0.28
CA LYS A 34 -9.43 18.63 -0.27
C LYS A 34 -10.01 18.27 -1.65
N ASN A 35 -9.26 18.49 -2.73
CA ASN A 35 -9.63 18.07 -4.07
C ASN A 35 -8.88 16.79 -4.46
N LEU A 36 -9.58 15.82 -5.05
CA LEU A 36 -8.97 14.62 -5.61
C LEU A 36 -8.31 14.94 -6.94
N MET A 37 -7.10 14.44 -7.13
CA MET A 37 -6.30 14.71 -8.31
C MET A 37 -6.67 13.75 -9.45
N PRO A 38 -6.60 14.19 -10.71
CA PRO A 38 -6.85 13.31 -11.83
C PRO A 38 -5.72 12.29 -11.97
N VAL A 39 -6.11 11.04 -12.20
CA VAL A 39 -5.24 9.88 -12.36
C VAL A 39 -5.07 9.58 -13.86
N ILE A 40 -3.83 9.38 -14.29
CA ILE A 40 -3.52 8.80 -15.59
C ILE A 40 -3.19 7.32 -15.37
N ARG A 41 -3.96 6.45 -16.02
CA ARG A 41 -3.75 5.00 -16.03
C ARG A 41 -4.11 4.43 -17.40
N GLU A 42 -3.59 3.23 -17.67
CA GLU A 42 -4.04 2.41 -18.79
C GLU A 42 -5.54 2.07 -18.61
N PRO A 43 -6.27 1.74 -19.70
CA PRO A 43 -7.67 1.34 -19.61
C PRO A 43 -7.88 0.18 -18.63
N ASN A 44 -9.02 0.19 -17.95
CA ASN A 44 -9.42 -0.92 -17.08
C ASN A 44 -9.30 -2.26 -17.82
N TYR A 45 -8.86 -3.31 -17.11
CA TYR A 45 -8.63 -4.67 -17.65
C TYR A 45 -7.41 -4.84 -18.57
N SER A 46 -6.63 -3.77 -18.79
CA SER A 46 -5.33 -3.83 -19.50
C SER A 46 -4.13 -3.50 -18.59
N ASP A 47 -4.35 -3.56 -17.27
CA ASP A 47 -3.36 -3.20 -16.26
C ASP A 47 -2.06 -3.98 -16.47
N LYS A 48 -1.01 -3.26 -16.84
CA LYS A 48 0.34 -3.82 -16.96
C LYS A 48 0.90 -4.05 -15.58
N THR A 49 1.03 -5.32 -15.23
CA THR A 49 1.65 -5.74 -13.97
C THR A 49 2.98 -6.42 -14.22
N TRP A 50 3.89 -6.28 -13.26
CA TRP A 50 5.13 -7.03 -13.24
C TRP A 50 5.42 -7.54 -11.84
N ASP A 51 6.14 -8.66 -11.79
CA ASP A 51 6.61 -9.27 -10.56
C ASP A 51 7.91 -8.58 -10.14
N MET A 52 7.99 -8.11 -8.90
CA MET A 52 9.16 -7.42 -8.35
C MET A 52 9.58 -8.09 -7.05
N SER A 53 10.86 -8.45 -6.96
CA SER A 53 11.46 -8.95 -5.72
C SER A 53 11.34 -7.89 -4.63
N MET A 54 10.88 -8.30 -3.44
CA MET A 54 10.71 -7.41 -2.30
C MET A 54 12.04 -6.82 -1.80
N ASP A 55 13.16 -7.49 -2.07
CA ASP A 55 14.50 -6.99 -1.73
C ASP A 55 14.89 -5.74 -2.54
N LYS A 56 14.24 -5.51 -3.68
CA LYS A 56 14.48 -4.35 -4.56
C LYS A 56 13.57 -3.15 -4.25
N ILE A 57 12.57 -3.32 -3.40
CA ILE A 57 11.64 -2.26 -3.03
C ILE A 57 12.14 -1.64 -1.73
N VAL A 58 12.46 -0.36 -1.78
CA VAL A 58 13.03 0.36 -0.63
C VAL A 58 11.93 1.07 0.15
N ILE A 59 11.92 0.86 1.46
CA ILE A 59 11.04 1.52 2.42
C ILE A 59 11.91 2.37 3.36
N VAL A 60 11.52 3.63 3.56
CA VAL A 60 12.14 4.51 4.55
C VAL A 60 11.42 4.34 5.88
N VAL A 61 12.17 4.04 6.94
CA VAL A 61 11.69 3.84 8.31
C VAL A 61 12.51 4.67 9.29
N GLY A 62 12.11 4.72 10.55
CA GLY A 62 12.70 5.52 11.62
C GLY A 62 11.73 6.56 12.17
N ASN A 63 10.67 6.91 11.42
CA ASN A 63 9.66 7.86 11.86
C ASN A 63 8.63 7.27 12.84
N GLU A 64 8.72 5.97 13.16
CA GLU A 64 7.90 5.32 14.18
C GLU A 64 8.25 5.74 15.61
N LYS A 65 9.47 6.25 15.84
CA LYS A 65 9.95 6.79 17.12
C LYS A 65 10.44 8.22 16.92
N LYS A 66 10.27 9.03 17.96
CA LYS A 66 10.74 10.41 17.96
C LYS A 66 12.27 10.46 17.94
N ASP A 67 12.83 11.39 17.16
CA ASP A 67 14.27 11.70 17.08
C ASP A 67 15.17 10.55 16.57
N GLN A 68 14.60 9.52 15.94
CA GLN A 68 15.36 8.43 15.33
C GLN A 68 15.80 8.80 13.90
N ILE A 69 17.01 8.38 13.53
CA ILE A 69 17.56 8.60 12.19
C ILE A 69 16.80 7.74 11.18
N LEU A 70 16.36 8.36 10.08
CA LEU A 70 15.72 7.65 8.98
C LEU A 70 16.71 6.70 8.31
N LYS A 71 16.29 5.46 8.10
CA LYS A 71 17.05 4.43 7.38
C LYS A 71 16.21 3.83 6.25
N SER A 72 16.89 3.38 5.21
CA SER A 72 16.29 2.66 4.09
C SER A 72 16.47 1.16 4.30
N ILE A 73 15.38 0.41 4.23
CA ILE A 73 15.36 -1.05 4.35
C ILE A 73 14.56 -1.67 3.20
N PRO A 74 14.80 -2.94 2.85
CA PRO A 74 13.98 -3.63 1.87
C PRO A 74 12.56 -3.88 2.39
N LEU A 75 11.58 -3.95 1.48
CA LEU A 75 10.18 -4.28 1.82
C LEU A 75 10.07 -5.64 2.52
N LYS A 76 10.93 -6.59 2.16
CA LYS A 76 10.98 -7.91 2.80
C LYS A 76 11.23 -7.79 4.31
N GLU A 77 12.27 -7.07 4.72
CA GLU A 77 12.60 -6.81 6.14
C GLU A 77 11.43 -6.11 6.84
N TYR A 78 10.82 -5.12 6.17
CA TYR A 78 9.68 -4.39 6.71
C TYR A 78 8.49 -5.28 7.03
N LEU A 79 8.19 -6.26 6.17
CA LEU A 79 7.06 -7.19 6.35
C LEU A 79 7.36 -8.34 7.33
N GLU A 80 8.62 -8.82 7.36
CA GLU A 80 9.04 -9.90 8.28
C GLU A 80 9.06 -9.49 9.75
N SER A 81 9.29 -8.20 10.01
CA SER A 81 9.39 -7.62 11.35
C SER A 81 8.51 -6.38 11.49
N PHE A 82 7.28 -6.46 10.99
CA PHE A 82 6.37 -5.32 10.85
C PHE A 82 6.05 -4.65 12.19
N ASP A 83 6.04 -5.39 13.29
CA ASP A 83 5.87 -4.87 14.65
C ASP A 83 6.93 -3.82 15.03
N GLN A 84 8.16 -3.95 14.54
CA GLN A 84 9.26 -3.05 14.90
C GLN A 84 9.10 -1.64 14.33
N TYR A 85 8.30 -1.49 13.26
CA TYR A 85 8.07 -0.23 12.56
C TYR A 85 6.71 0.39 12.89
N MET A 86 5.99 -0.14 13.89
CA MET A 86 4.76 0.45 14.40
C MET A 86 5.04 1.49 15.47
N SER A 87 4.32 2.61 15.44
CA SER A 87 4.36 3.60 16.55
C SER A 87 3.82 3.03 17.87
N LYS A 88 2.96 2.00 17.80
CA LYS A 88 2.36 1.31 18.94
C LYS A 88 2.35 -0.20 18.68
N PRO A 89 3.48 -0.90 18.88
CA PRO A 89 3.56 -2.33 18.63
C PRO A 89 2.71 -3.12 19.64
N PRO A 90 2.18 -4.29 19.25
CA PRO A 90 1.58 -5.22 20.19
C PRO A 90 2.65 -5.74 21.16
N ALA A 91 2.32 -5.81 22.46
CA ALA A 91 3.32 -6.05 23.50
C ALA A 91 3.95 -7.46 23.51
N ILE A 92 3.34 -8.45 22.86
CA ILE A 92 3.66 -9.88 23.06
C ILE A 92 3.91 -10.63 21.73
N ILE A 93 3.53 -10.06 20.59
CA ILE A 93 3.46 -10.79 19.32
C ILE A 93 4.42 -10.15 18.32
N LYS A 94 5.43 -10.91 17.88
CA LYS A 94 6.17 -10.59 16.65
C LYS A 94 5.21 -10.72 15.47
N LEU A 95 5.18 -9.72 14.60
CA LEU A 95 4.23 -9.68 13.49
C LEU A 95 4.98 -9.84 12.17
N ASN A 96 5.02 -11.07 11.68
CA ASN A 96 5.45 -11.39 10.32
C ASN A 96 4.21 -11.40 9.40
N LEU A 97 4.25 -10.59 8.34
CA LEU A 97 3.17 -10.49 7.35
C LEU A 97 3.41 -11.33 6.09
N LEU A 98 4.54 -12.02 5.98
CA LEU A 98 4.82 -12.92 4.86
C LEU A 98 4.07 -14.24 5.06
N CYS A 99 3.53 -14.77 3.96
CA CYS A 99 2.96 -16.12 3.97
C CYS A 99 4.07 -17.15 3.91
N GLU A 100 3.98 -18.16 4.77
CA GLU A 100 4.77 -19.39 4.68
C GLU A 100 4.05 -20.36 3.74
N ASP A 101 4.76 -20.92 2.76
CA ASP A 101 4.27 -22.04 1.97
C ASP A 101 4.34 -23.30 2.84
N SER A 102 3.17 -23.87 3.17
CA SER A 102 3.07 -25.05 4.04
C SER A 102 3.75 -26.30 3.46
N ASP A 103 4.02 -26.31 2.15
CA ASP A 103 4.58 -27.49 1.47
C ASP A 103 6.10 -27.38 1.22
N ASN A 104 6.68 -26.17 1.22
CA ASN A 104 8.07 -25.95 0.77
C ASN A 104 8.95 -25.14 1.74
N ASP A 105 8.46 -24.71 2.91
CA ASP A 105 9.17 -23.80 3.85
C ASP A 105 9.62 -22.48 3.20
N ASP A 106 9.08 -22.15 2.01
CA ASP A 106 9.42 -20.95 1.26
C ASP A 106 8.49 -19.79 1.66
N MET A 107 9.09 -18.62 1.90
CA MET A 107 8.38 -17.38 2.19
C MET A 107 8.01 -16.65 0.91
N ASP A 108 6.98 -15.81 0.96
CA ASP A 108 6.74 -14.82 -0.09
C ASP A 108 8.04 -14.04 -0.40
N THR A 109 8.43 -13.96 -1.68
CA THR A 109 9.67 -13.26 -2.12
C THR A 109 9.41 -12.11 -3.09
N HIS A 110 8.26 -12.13 -3.77
CA HIS A 110 7.90 -11.20 -4.84
C HIS A 110 6.54 -10.59 -4.58
N VAL A 111 6.35 -9.36 -5.06
CA VAL A 111 5.06 -8.67 -5.11
C VAL A 111 4.71 -8.34 -6.55
N ILE A 112 3.42 -8.30 -6.83
CA ILE A 112 2.90 -7.79 -8.10
C ILE A 112 2.78 -6.28 -7.98
N MET A 113 3.34 -5.57 -8.95
CA MET A 113 3.29 -4.11 -9.02
C MET A 113 2.56 -3.64 -10.27
N SER A 114 1.92 -2.48 -10.16
CA SER A 114 1.35 -1.69 -11.24
C SER A 114 1.83 -0.25 -11.10
N SER A 115 1.91 0.48 -12.22
CA SER A 115 2.27 1.90 -12.22
C SER A 115 1.04 2.77 -12.35
N GLN A 116 0.98 3.85 -11.55
CA GLN A 116 -0.04 4.88 -11.67
C GLN A 116 0.61 6.26 -11.60
N ALA A 117 0.07 7.23 -12.35
CA ALA A 117 0.48 8.63 -12.28
C ALA A 117 -0.71 9.51 -11.90
N CYS A 118 -0.46 10.57 -11.14
CA CYS A 118 -1.45 11.59 -10.79
C CYS A 118 -0.89 12.97 -11.12
N PHE A 119 -1.74 13.90 -11.58
CA PHE A 119 -1.32 15.28 -11.71
C PHE A 119 -1.28 15.95 -10.35
N LEU A 120 -0.11 16.43 -9.95
CA LEU A 120 0.05 17.24 -8.77
C LEU A 120 0.15 18.72 -9.17
N PRO A 121 -0.81 19.58 -8.79
CA PRO A 121 -0.71 21.02 -9.02
C PRO A 121 0.40 21.57 -8.12
N VAL A 122 1.53 21.96 -8.71
CA VAL A 122 2.63 22.58 -7.99
C VAL A 122 2.50 24.09 -8.13
N GLU A 123 2.30 24.79 -7.00
CA GLU A 123 2.36 26.24 -6.98
C GLU A 123 3.82 26.72 -7.10
N THR A 124 4.09 27.69 -7.98
CA THR A 124 5.45 28.16 -8.31
C THR A 124 6.23 28.69 -7.09
N SER A 125 5.53 29.16 -6.06
CA SER A 125 6.11 29.85 -4.90
C SER A 125 5.90 29.13 -3.57
N ALA A 126 5.32 27.93 -3.55
CA ALA A 126 4.96 27.23 -2.31
C ALA A 126 5.12 25.71 -2.40
N GLU A 127 5.47 25.09 -1.28
CA GLU A 127 5.41 23.63 -1.14
C GLU A 127 3.96 23.15 -1.22
N THR A 128 3.68 22.23 -2.13
CA THR A 128 2.36 21.61 -2.24
C THR A 128 2.28 20.38 -1.34
N LYS A 129 1.44 20.45 -0.31
CA LYS A 129 1.12 19.29 0.52
C LYS A 129 0.03 18.46 -0.13
N PHE A 130 0.26 17.15 -0.20
CA PHE A 130 -0.70 16.20 -0.71
C PHE A 130 -0.83 15.01 0.23
N ASN A 131 -1.95 14.31 0.13
CA ASN A 131 -2.20 13.05 0.84
C ASN A 131 -2.56 11.96 -0.16
N VAL A 132 -2.37 10.70 0.21
CA VAL A 132 -2.93 9.59 -0.56
C VAL A 132 -4.36 9.37 -0.09
N ALA A 133 -5.30 9.50 -1.02
CA ALA A 133 -6.69 9.13 -0.83
C ALA A 133 -6.89 7.73 -1.41
N LEU A 134 -7.26 6.78 -0.55
CA LEU A 134 -7.53 5.40 -0.96
C LEU A 134 -8.91 4.97 -0.51
N TYR A 135 -9.64 4.30 -1.41
CA TYR A 135 -10.93 3.71 -1.16
C TYR A 135 -10.93 2.24 -1.57
N ASN A 136 -11.21 1.34 -0.62
CA ASN A 136 -11.39 -0.08 -0.92
C ASN A 136 -12.88 -0.44 -0.88
N TYR A 137 -13.43 -0.89 -2.02
CA TYR A 137 -14.85 -1.24 -2.15
C TYR A 137 -15.23 -2.57 -1.47
N GLN A 138 -14.26 -3.29 -0.92
CA GLN A 138 -14.46 -4.62 -0.34
C GLN A 138 -14.25 -4.69 1.16
N SER A 139 -13.89 -3.56 1.75
CA SER A 139 -13.71 -3.41 3.17
C SER A 139 -14.96 -2.76 3.75
N TRP A 140 -15.32 -3.17 4.96
CA TRP A 140 -16.34 -2.56 5.80
C TRP A 140 -15.99 -2.84 7.26
N SER A 141 -16.63 -2.16 8.21
CA SER A 141 -16.27 -2.19 9.63
C SER A 141 -16.32 -3.58 10.32
N GLY A 142 -16.91 -4.59 9.68
CA GLY A 142 -16.93 -5.98 10.16
C GLY A 142 -16.01 -6.93 9.40
N ASN A 143 -15.27 -6.44 8.40
CA ASN A 143 -14.36 -7.21 7.58
C ASN A 143 -13.27 -6.29 6.96
N PRO A 144 -12.34 -5.76 7.77
CA PRO A 144 -11.20 -5.02 7.26
C PRO A 144 -10.39 -5.89 6.31
N ALA A 145 -10.34 -5.53 5.02
CA ALA A 145 -9.82 -6.41 3.98
C ALA A 145 -8.41 -6.03 3.47
N VAL A 146 -7.89 -4.86 3.86
CA VAL A 146 -6.68 -4.26 3.27
C VAL A 146 -5.85 -3.50 4.31
N LEU A 147 -4.58 -3.87 4.45
CA LEU A 147 -3.52 -3.06 5.04
C LEU A 147 -2.91 -2.20 3.94
N VAL A 148 -2.79 -0.89 4.18
CA VAL A 148 -2.09 0.03 3.26
C VAL A 148 -0.83 0.53 3.93
N ILE A 149 0.27 0.47 3.20
CA ILE A 149 1.57 1.01 3.58
C ILE A 149 1.90 2.15 2.63
N LEU A 150 2.04 3.36 3.17
CA LEU A 150 2.50 4.54 2.47
C LEU A 150 3.97 4.76 2.81
N SER A 151 4.84 4.79 1.80
CA SER A 151 6.27 5.07 1.99
C SER A 151 6.70 6.28 1.15
N THR A 152 7.49 7.17 1.73
CA THR A 152 8.08 8.35 1.07
C THR A 152 9.52 8.54 1.56
N SER A 153 10.23 9.52 1.00
CA SER A 153 11.56 9.91 1.48
C SER A 153 11.59 10.41 2.93
N LYS A 154 10.42 10.67 3.54
CA LYS A 154 10.28 11.15 4.93
C LYS A 154 9.91 10.05 5.92
N GLY A 155 9.72 8.82 5.48
CA GLY A 155 9.33 7.71 6.34
C GLY A 155 8.19 6.87 5.77
N SER A 156 7.59 6.05 6.62
CA SER A 156 6.47 5.17 6.28
C SER A 156 5.30 5.30 7.26
N SER A 157 4.11 4.96 6.80
CA SER A 157 2.89 4.91 7.60
C SER A 157 2.06 3.72 7.15
N ALA A 158 1.50 2.96 8.09
CA ALA A 158 0.69 1.80 7.77
C ALA A 158 -0.65 1.84 8.49
N GLN A 159 -1.73 1.58 7.76
CA GLN A 159 -3.10 1.68 8.28
C GLN A 159 -4.01 0.62 7.69
N ILE A 160 -4.87 0.04 8.54
CA ILE A 160 -5.93 -0.88 8.12
C ILE A 160 -7.13 -0.07 7.64
N ILE A 161 -7.70 -0.46 6.51
CA ILE A 161 -8.89 0.19 5.92
C ILE A 161 -10.14 -0.60 6.25
N GLU A 162 -11.18 0.09 6.74
CA GLU A 162 -12.47 -0.47 7.21
C GLU A 162 -13.70 0.00 6.40
N GLY A 163 -13.53 0.37 5.12
CA GLY A 163 -14.65 0.61 4.18
C GLY A 163 -15.14 2.06 4.04
N LEU A 164 -14.35 3.02 4.50
CA LEU A 164 -14.54 4.44 4.24
C LEU A 164 -13.34 4.98 3.45
N TYR A 165 -13.49 6.16 2.83
CA TYR A 165 -12.34 6.89 2.29
C TYR A 165 -11.38 7.18 3.44
N ILE A 166 -10.14 6.72 3.28
CA ILE A 166 -9.08 6.99 4.25
C ILE A 166 -8.05 7.88 3.59
N TYR A 167 -7.71 8.95 4.29
CA TYR A 167 -6.61 9.84 3.96
C TYR A 167 -5.42 9.40 4.80
N ILE A 168 -4.43 8.82 4.13
CA ILE A 168 -3.25 8.33 4.82
C ILE A 168 -2.23 9.45 4.83
N PHE A 169 -1.80 9.80 6.05
CA PHE A 169 -0.76 10.78 6.30
C PHE A 169 0.50 10.06 6.74
N ILE A 170 1.64 10.60 6.32
CA ILE A 170 2.88 10.41 7.06
C ILE A 170 2.93 11.55 8.07
N TYR A 171 2.67 11.21 9.33
CA TYR A 171 2.79 12.16 10.42
C TYR A 171 4.26 12.41 10.72
N TYR A 172 4.64 13.68 10.71
CA TYR A 172 5.95 14.15 11.19
C TYR A 172 5.86 14.27 12.71
N HIS A 173 6.62 13.47 13.45
CA HIS A 173 6.73 13.55 14.92
C HIS A 173 7.98 14.32 15.35
#